data_AF-A0A8T1W1F7-F1
#
_entry.id   AF-A0A8T1W1F7-F1
#
_cell.length_a   1.000
_cell.length_b   1.000
_cell.length_c   1.000
_cell.angle_alpha   90.00
_cell.angle_beta   90.00
_cell.angle_gamma   90.00
#
_symmetry.space_group_name_H-M   'P 1'
#
loop_
_entity.id
_entity.type
_entity.pdbx_description
1 polymer ?
#
loop_
_entity_poly.entity_id
_entity_poly.type
_entity_poly.pdbx_seq_one_letter_code
_entity_poly.pdbx_strand_id
1 'polypeptide(L)'
;MPQAINELDVAFETQIQEIKRLISSSNDADRRTALEEQLRELELQRIQAEQEKQQLEPSPAASRRKSFRPASGKPRMSTLTSLAEDSEVVPTSFHGLDAHRLDDAGLSLVSEVFSSSYDETYSPANVLENGSRTLWVSSGMFPQFLRIVLREPKRVAAVEITCRHITKLQLRASPSRNVAISRMAVVGELEVSAADSGKLDTHRFALTRRPSNNEEGKGDDTETTETAVEAIQIDIESGYSDFVCVYFVRLRIASSGDITT
;
A
#
# COMPACT_ATOMS: atom_id res chain seq x y z
N MET A 1 -22.90 -45.29 -1.56
CA MET A 1 -21.46 -45.46 -1.86
C MET A 1 -20.70 -44.43 -1.05
N PRO A 2 -19.68 -44.81 -0.26
CA PRO A 2 -19.06 -43.95 0.75
C PRO A 2 -18.01 -43.01 0.16
N GLN A 3 -17.66 -42.02 0.98
CA GLN A 3 -16.96 -40.77 0.68
C GLN A 3 -15.48 -40.99 0.30
N ALA A 4 -15.09 -40.51 -0.89
CA ALA A 4 -13.69 -40.40 -1.33
C ALA A 4 -13.16 -38.95 -1.20
N ILE A 5 -13.68 -38.21 -0.23
CA ILE A 5 -13.28 -36.83 0.06
C ILE A 5 -12.53 -36.87 1.40
N ASN A 6 -11.20 -36.66 1.35
CA ASN A 6 -10.26 -36.32 2.43
C ASN A 6 -9.05 -37.25 2.66
N GLU A 7 -8.83 -38.34 1.90
CA GLU A 7 -7.62 -39.15 2.17
C GLU A 7 -6.32 -38.46 1.72
N LEU A 8 -6.32 -37.74 0.59
CA LEU A 8 -5.13 -37.00 0.12
C LEU A 8 -4.82 -35.77 0.98
N ASP A 9 -5.83 -34.98 1.36
CA ASP A 9 -5.62 -33.76 2.16
C ASP A 9 -5.10 -34.10 3.57
N VAL A 10 -5.59 -35.20 4.16
CA VAL A 10 -5.09 -35.70 5.46
C VAL A 10 -3.65 -36.24 5.33
N ALA A 11 -3.29 -36.85 4.20
CA ALA A 11 -1.92 -37.29 3.94
C ALA A 11 -0.94 -36.10 3.81
N PHE A 12 -1.33 -35.02 3.12
CA PHE A 12 -0.50 -33.81 3.03
C PHE A 12 -0.32 -33.12 4.38
N GLU A 13 -1.40 -33.01 5.17
CA GLU A 13 -1.33 -32.34 6.46
C GLU A 13 -0.46 -33.11 7.46
N THR A 14 -0.55 -34.45 7.47
CA THR A 14 0.30 -35.30 8.30
C THR A 14 1.78 -35.23 7.88
N GLN A 15 2.06 -35.19 6.58
CA GLN A 15 3.43 -35.04 6.07
C GLN A 15 4.06 -33.69 6.45
N ILE A 16 3.28 -32.60 6.36
CA ILE A 16 3.71 -31.26 6.77
C ILE A 16 4.02 -31.21 8.27
N GLN A 17 3.16 -31.80 9.10
CA GLN A 17 3.37 -31.84 10.55
C GLN A 17 4.61 -32.67 10.92
N GLU A 18 4.86 -33.77 10.23
CA GLU A 18 6.05 -34.59 10.44
C GLU A 18 7.34 -33.86 10.06
N ILE A 19 7.38 -33.15 8.93
CA ILE A 19 8.54 -32.35 8.52
C ILE A 19 8.81 -31.22 9.55
N LYS A 20 7.77 -30.53 10.01
CA LYS A 20 7.89 -29.51 11.08
C LYS A 20 8.46 -30.09 12.38
N ARG A 21 8.08 -31.31 12.73
CA ARG A 21 8.66 -32.05 13.87
C ARG A 21 10.13 -32.39 13.63
N LEU A 22 10.48 -32.85 12.43
CA LEU A 22 11.86 -33.20 12.08
C LEU A 22 12.79 -31.97 12.11
N ILE A 23 12.33 -30.82 11.58
CA ILE A 23 13.03 -29.53 11.67
C ILE A 23 13.30 -29.15 13.13
N SER A 24 12.27 -29.27 13.98
CA SER A 24 12.36 -28.91 15.40
C SER A 24 13.30 -29.84 16.20
N SER A 25 13.50 -31.07 15.72
CA SER A 25 14.36 -32.07 16.37
C SER A 25 15.76 -32.20 15.76
N SER A 26 16.01 -31.57 14.60
CA SER A 26 17.29 -31.67 13.90
C SER A 26 18.28 -30.66 14.45
N ASN A 27 19.46 -31.14 14.86
CA ASN A 27 20.57 -30.28 15.32
C ASN A 27 21.58 -29.96 14.20
N ASP A 28 21.40 -30.54 13.01
CA ASP A 28 22.23 -30.32 11.82
C ASP A 28 21.61 -29.19 10.98
N ALA A 29 22.40 -28.14 10.72
CA ALA A 29 21.97 -26.93 10.02
C ALA A 29 21.70 -27.17 8.52
N ASP A 30 22.51 -28.00 7.87
CA ASP A 30 22.34 -28.31 6.44
C ASP A 30 21.09 -29.17 6.24
N ARG A 31 20.91 -30.17 7.12
CA ARG A 31 19.71 -31.01 7.12
C ARG A 31 18.45 -30.22 7.44
N ARG A 32 18.54 -29.24 8.34
CA ARG A 32 17.42 -28.36 8.69
C ARG A 32 17.00 -27.49 7.51
N THR A 33 17.97 -26.90 6.81
CA THR A 33 17.73 -26.07 5.63
C THR A 33 17.05 -26.88 4.52
N ALA A 34 17.50 -28.11 4.27
CA ALA A 34 16.87 -29.00 3.29
C ALA A 34 15.41 -29.37 3.66
N LEU A 35 15.12 -29.60 4.95
CA LEU A 35 13.76 -29.88 5.40
C LEU A 35 12.85 -28.65 5.34
N GLU A 36 13.38 -27.45 5.60
CA GLU A 36 12.67 -26.18 5.45
C GLU A 36 12.34 -25.88 3.98
N GLU A 37 13.23 -26.23 3.05
CA GLU A 37 12.99 -26.15 1.61
C GLU A 37 11.90 -27.13 1.15
N GLN A 38 12.00 -28.40 1.58
CA GLN A 38 10.99 -29.42 1.28
C GLN A 38 9.60 -29.06 1.83
N LEU A 39 9.54 -28.41 3.00
CA LEU A 39 8.29 -27.90 3.55
C LEU A 39 7.67 -26.82 2.66
N ARG A 40 8.49 -25.88 2.16
CA ARG A 40 8.05 -24.82 1.25
C ARG A 40 7.52 -25.39 -0.07
N GLU A 41 8.17 -26.42 -0.60
CA GLU A 41 7.73 -27.09 -1.84
C GLU A 41 6.36 -27.78 -1.65
N LEU A 42 6.14 -28.49 -0.55
CA LEU A 42 4.86 -29.14 -0.26
C LEU A 42 3.72 -28.14 -0.02
N GLU A 43 4.00 -27.00 0.63
CA GLU A 43 3.00 -25.94 0.81
C GLU A 43 2.62 -25.30 -0.55
N LEU A 44 3.56 -25.17 -1.48
CA LEU A 44 3.31 -24.67 -2.83
C LEU A 44 2.46 -25.64 -3.67
N GLN A 45 2.76 -26.94 -3.61
CA GLN A 45 1.97 -27.98 -4.28
C GLN A 45 0.52 -28.02 -3.78
N ARG A 46 0.30 -27.82 -2.47
CA ARG A 46 -1.05 -27.73 -1.89
C ARG A 46 -1.84 -26.57 -2.47
N ILE A 47 -1.23 -25.39 -2.57
CA ILE A 47 -1.88 -24.19 -3.13
C ILE A 47 -2.24 -24.40 -4.60
N GLN A 48 -1.35 -25.04 -5.39
CA GLN A 48 -1.63 -25.37 -6.79
C GLN A 48 -2.79 -26.35 -6.94
N ALA A 49 -2.82 -27.42 -6.13
CA ALA A 49 -3.91 -28.39 -6.15
C ALA A 49 -5.27 -27.76 -5.73
N GLU A 50 -5.26 -26.80 -4.80
CA GLU A 50 -6.45 -26.05 -4.40
C GLU A 50 -6.94 -25.11 -5.51
N GLN A 51 -6.02 -24.47 -6.25
CA GLN A 51 -6.37 -23.63 -7.41
C GLN A 51 -6.94 -24.45 -8.58
N GLU A 52 -6.37 -25.63 -8.87
CA GLU A 52 -6.90 -26.53 -9.90
C GLU A 52 -8.31 -27.03 -9.55
N LYS A 53 -8.58 -27.32 -8.26
CA LYS A 53 -9.90 -27.74 -7.78
C LYS A 53 -10.96 -26.64 -7.89
N GLN A 54 -10.58 -25.36 -7.75
CA GLN A 54 -11.49 -24.22 -7.91
C GLN A 54 -11.81 -23.88 -9.37
N GLN A 55 -10.99 -24.30 -10.34
CA GLN A 55 -11.28 -24.11 -11.77
C GLN A 55 -12.26 -25.13 -12.36
N LEU A 56 -12.57 -26.22 -11.66
CA LEU A 56 -13.47 -27.28 -12.13
C LEU A 56 -14.94 -27.14 -11.68
N GLU A 57 -15.29 -26.15 -10.85
CA GLU A 57 -16.68 -25.89 -10.41
C GLU A 57 -17.28 -24.67 -11.14
N PRO A 58 -18.25 -24.85 -12.05
CA PRO A 58 -18.92 -23.72 -12.70
C PRO A 58 -19.95 -23.08 -11.75
N SER A 59 -19.72 -21.81 -11.42
CA SER A 59 -20.66 -20.94 -10.71
C SER A 59 -21.99 -20.76 -11.46
N PRO A 60 -23.15 -20.86 -10.79
CA PRO A 60 -24.39 -20.28 -11.30
C PRO A 60 -24.68 -18.94 -10.61
N ALA A 61 -24.77 -17.91 -11.43
CA ALA A 61 -25.26 -16.59 -11.09
C ALA A 61 -26.78 -16.56 -10.84
N ALA A 62 -27.19 -15.62 -9.99
CA ALA A 62 -28.48 -14.90 -9.97
C ALA A 62 -29.81 -15.68 -9.81
N SER A 63 -30.49 -15.49 -8.67
CA SER A 63 -31.97 -15.42 -8.70
C SER A 63 -32.61 -14.69 -7.52
N ARG A 64 -33.35 -13.63 -7.90
CA ARG A 64 -34.71 -13.27 -7.47
C ARG A 64 -35.03 -12.99 -6.00
N ARG A 65 -35.30 -11.69 -5.77
CA ARG A 65 -36.37 -11.12 -4.92
C ARG A 65 -37.48 -12.10 -4.53
N LYS A 66 -37.88 -12.07 -3.25
CA LYS A 66 -39.28 -12.10 -2.80
C LYS A 66 -39.42 -11.51 -1.39
N SER A 67 -40.30 -10.52 -1.32
CA SER A 67 -40.87 -9.87 -0.14
C SER A 67 -41.59 -10.85 0.79
N PHE A 68 -41.49 -10.66 2.11
CA PHE A 68 -42.61 -10.72 3.07
C PHE A 68 -42.16 -10.24 4.46
N ARG A 69 -42.92 -9.31 5.05
CA ARG A 69 -43.05 -8.96 6.47
C ARG A 69 -44.56 -8.96 6.76
N PRO A 70 -45.08 -8.86 8.01
CA PRO A 70 -44.57 -9.25 9.34
C PRO A 70 -45.65 -9.98 10.21
N ALA A 71 -45.28 -10.50 11.39
CA ALA A 71 -46.16 -10.61 12.55
C ALA A 71 -45.29 -10.53 13.81
N SER A 72 -45.29 -9.40 14.53
CA SER A 72 -46.11 -9.12 15.72
C SER A 72 -45.80 -10.04 16.90
N GLY A 73 -45.08 -9.50 17.89
CA GLY A 73 -44.77 -10.15 19.17
C GLY A 73 -43.85 -9.28 20.02
N LYS A 74 -44.42 -8.36 20.80
CA LYS A 74 -43.81 -7.64 21.93
C LYS A 74 -44.66 -7.97 23.18
N PRO A 75 -44.24 -7.71 24.43
CA PRO A 75 -42.90 -7.34 24.93
C PRO A 75 -42.48 -8.13 26.21
N ARG A 76 -41.22 -8.06 26.62
CA ARG A 76 -40.89 -8.00 28.06
C ARG A 76 -39.58 -7.26 28.29
N MET A 77 -39.66 -6.31 29.22
CA MET A 77 -38.64 -5.33 29.54
C MET A 77 -37.53 -5.92 30.41
N SER A 78 -36.28 -5.56 30.12
CA SER A 78 -35.24 -5.35 31.14
C SER A 78 -34.24 -4.33 30.61
N THR A 79 -34.26 -3.16 31.21
CA THR A 79 -33.39 -2.01 31.00
C THR A 79 -31.99 -2.33 31.53
N LEU A 80 -30.99 -2.40 30.64
CA LEU A 80 -29.58 -2.28 31.00
C LEU A 80 -29.01 -1.09 30.23
N THR A 81 -28.61 -0.08 30.99
CA THR A 81 -27.93 1.14 30.54
C THR A 81 -26.55 0.80 29.98
N SER A 82 -26.36 0.97 28.67
CA SER A 82 -25.04 0.96 28.04
C SER A 82 -24.37 2.31 28.25
N LEU A 83 -23.18 2.29 28.85
CA LEU A 83 -22.25 3.42 28.90
C LEU A 83 -21.99 3.94 27.49
N ALA A 84 -22.38 5.20 27.27
CA ALA A 84 -21.93 6.00 26.15
C ALA A 84 -20.51 6.47 26.46
N GLU A 85 -19.56 6.15 25.60
CA GLU A 85 -18.35 6.92 25.30
C GLU A 85 -17.50 6.12 24.31
N ASP A 86 -17.82 6.27 23.03
CA ASP A 86 -16.79 6.45 22.00
C ASP A 86 -17.45 7.17 20.84
N SER A 87 -17.12 8.46 20.71
CA SER A 87 -17.49 9.26 19.56
C SER A 87 -16.79 8.68 18.34
N GLU A 88 -17.53 7.88 17.57
CA GLU A 88 -17.18 7.58 16.19
C GLU A 88 -16.99 8.91 15.46
N VAL A 89 -15.72 9.25 15.19
CA VAL A 89 -15.39 10.29 14.23
C VAL A 89 -15.94 9.82 12.89
N VAL A 90 -17.05 10.43 12.50
CA VAL A 90 -17.63 10.35 11.17
C VAL A 90 -16.48 10.45 10.16
N PRO A 91 -16.17 9.40 9.36
CA PRO A 91 -15.23 9.54 8.28
C PRO A 91 -15.91 10.46 7.27
N THR A 92 -15.49 11.71 7.26
CA THR A 92 -15.85 12.67 6.21
C THR A 92 -15.49 12.02 4.87
N SER A 93 -16.52 11.67 4.10
CA SER A 93 -16.51 11.42 2.65
C SER A 93 -15.12 11.51 2.01
N PHE A 94 -14.40 10.39 2.00
CA PHE A 94 -13.06 10.24 1.44
C PHE A 94 -13.11 10.06 -0.09
N HIS A 95 -13.74 10.99 -0.81
CA HIS A 95 -13.94 10.86 -2.26
C HIS A 95 -12.70 11.19 -3.13
N GLY A 96 -11.47 11.12 -2.60
CA GLY A 96 -10.32 11.51 -3.42
C GLY A 96 -8.91 11.16 -2.94
N LEU A 97 -8.72 10.13 -2.10
CA LEU A 97 -7.42 9.83 -1.49
C LEU A 97 -6.94 8.38 -1.68
N ASP A 98 -7.00 7.85 -2.90
CA ASP A 98 -6.41 6.55 -3.21
C ASP A 98 -5.32 6.68 -4.29
N ALA A 99 -4.10 6.22 -3.97
CA ALA A 99 -3.08 5.93 -4.97
C ALA A 99 -3.47 4.73 -5.86
N HIS A 100 -4.46 3.96 -5.42
CA HIS A 100 -5.20 2.97 -6.19
C HIS A 100 -6.39 3.53 -6.98
N ARG A 101 -6.50 4.86 -7.16
CA ARG A 101 -7.50 5.40 -8.07
C ARG A 101 -7.33 4.71 -9.42
N LEU A 102 -8.34 3.94 -9.77
CA LEU A 102 -8.48 3.44 -11.11
C LEU A 102 -8.58 4.68 -12.00
N ASP A 103 -7.78 4.74 -13.05
CA ASP A 103 -7.98 5.72 -14.11
C ASP A 103 -9.39 5.56 -14.70
N ASP A 104 -9.79 6.45 -15.61
CA ASP A 104 -11.09 6.37 -16.27
C ASP A 104 -11.31 5.02 -17.01
N ALA A 105 -10.24 4.24 -17.20
CA ALA A 105 -10.24 2.91 -17.81
C ALA A 105 -10.24 1.74 -16.81
N GLY A 106 -10.30 1.98 -15.49
CA GLY A 106 -10.33 0.90 -14.51
C GLY A 106 -8.95 0.35 -14.12
N LEU A 107 -7.86 1.08 -14.34
CA LEU A 107 -6.48 0.62 -14.12
C LEU A 107 -5.77 1.42 -13.02
N SER A 108 -4.93 0.74 -12.23
CA SER A 108 -4.12 1.42 -11.20
C SER A 108 -3.31 2.58 -11.80
N LEU A 109 -3.39 3.74 -11.16
CA LEU A 109 -2.65 4.96 -11.50
C LEU A 109 -1.13 4.73 -11.57
N VAL A 110 -0.61 3.89 -10.68
CA VAL A 110 0.82 3.58 -10.57
C VAL A 110 1.12 2.34 -11.40
N SER A 111 2.15 2.41 -12.25
CA SER A 111 2.63 1.27 -13.03
C SER A 111 3.66 0.46 -12.25
N GLU A 112 4.60 1.13 -11.59
CA GLU A 112 5.75 0.49 -10.95
C GLU A 112 6.16 1.22 -9.67
N VAL A 113 6.66 0.47 -8.69
CA VAL A 113 7.29 1.00 -7.48
C VAL A 113 8.65 0.33 -7.29
N PHE A 114 9.68 1.14 -7.15
CA PHE A 114 11.06 0.70 -6.92
C PHE A 114 11.54 1.18 -5.57
N SER A 115 12.49 0.47 -4.99
CA SER A 115 13.23 0.94 -3.83
C SER A 115 14.68 0.51 -3.93
N SER A 116 15.56 1.16 -3.18
CA SER A 116 16.96 0.74 -3.02
C SER A 116 17.13 -0.52 -2.18
N SER A 117 16.20 -0.78 -1.25
CA SER A 117 16.15 -1.99 -0.43
C SER A 117 14.74 -2.22 0.07
N TYR A 118 14.41 -3.46 0.38
CA TYR A 118 13.17 -3.81 1.06
C TYR A 118 13.33 -5.16 1.76
N ASP A 119 12.50 -5.40 2.77
CA ASP A 119 12.29 -6.72 3.35
C ASP A 119 11.26 -7.48 2.51
N GLU A 120 11.44 -8.78 2.29
CA GLU A 120 10.53 -9.60 1.47
C GLU A 120 9.07 -9.58 1.96
N THR A 121 8.87 -9.39 3.27
CA THR A 121 7.53 -9.26 3.88
C THR A 121 6.97 -7.84 3.76
N TYR A 122 7.83 -6.83 3.57
CA TYR A 122 7.47 -5.42 3.51
C TYR A 122 7.88 -4.79 2.17
N SER A 123 7.24 -5.27 1.11
CA SER A 123 7.55 -4.87 -0.26
C SER A 123 7.34 -3.35 -0.49
N PRO A 124 8.02 -2.75 -1.50
CA PRO A 124 7.83 -1.34 -1.83
C PRO A 124 6.40 -1.01 -2.26
N ALA A 125 5.70 -1.95 -2.89
CA ALA A 125 4.33 -1.74 -3.37
C ALA A 125 3.32 -1.54 -2.23
N ASN A 126 3.64 -2.05 -1.02
CA ASN A 126 2.79 -1.94 0.17
C ASN A 126 2.46 -0.48 0.53
N VAL A 127 3.31 0.47 0.14
CA VAL A 127 3.10 1.91 0.40
C VAL A 127 1.90 2.49 -0.35
N LEU A 128 1.37 1.79 -1.35
CA LEU A 128 0.19 2.21 -2.09
C LEU A 128 -1.10 1.67 -1.46
N GLU A 129 -1.00 0.60 -0.66
CA GLU A 129 -2.15 -0.08 -0.05
C GLU A 129 -2.54 0.58 1.27
N ASN A 130 -3.83 0.78 1.53
CA ASN A 130 -4.30 1.46 2.74
C ASN A 130 -4.50 0.51 3.94
N GLY A 131 -3.67 -0.53 4.07
CA GLY A 131 -3.76 -1.53 5.13
C GLY A 131 -3.03 -1.12 6.41
N SER A 132 -3.56 -1.45 7.58
CA SER A 132 -2.93 -1.15 8.88
C SER A 132 -1.58 -1.87 9.11
N ARG A 133 -1.24 -2.83 8.25
CA ARG A 133 0.01 -3.61 8.29
C ARG A 133 0.81 -3.54 6.99
N THR A 134 0.40 -2.69 6.05
CA THR A 134 1.08 -2.54 4.76
C THR A 134 2.03 -1.36 4.87
N LEU A 135 3.33 -1.67 4.83
CA LEU A 135 4.39 -0.68 4.89
C LEU A 135 5.61 -1.21 4.14
N TRP A 136 6.50 -0.30 3.80
CA TRP A 136 7.85 -0.58 3.31
C TRP A 136 8.85 -0.30 4.42
N VAL A 137 9.82 -1.20 4.59
CA VAL A 137 10.94 -1.08 5.54
C VAL A 137 12.25 -1.00 4.76
N SER A 138 13.08 -0.02 5.10
CA SER A 138 14.44 0.07 4.55
C SER A 138 15.42 -0.84 5.30
N SER A 139 16.58 -1.13 4.70
CA SER A 139 17.70 -1.81 5.37
C SER A 139 18.51 -0.92 6.33
N GLY A 140 18.16 0.37 6.50
CA GLY A 140 18.91 1.33 7.32
C GLY A 140 20.19 1.90 6.71
N MET A 141 20.64 1.39 5.57
CA MET A 141 21.88 1.83 4.94
C MET A 141 21.68 3.10 4.11
N PHE A 142 21.56 4.25 4.75
CA PHE A 142 21.27 5.52 4.07
C PHE A 142 22.41 6.00 3.14
N PRO A 143 22.12 6.71 2.04
CA PRO A 143 20.78 7.11 1.58
C PRO A 143 19.99 5.94 0.97
N GLN A 144 18.67 5.97 1.16
CA GLN A 144 17.73 5.01 0.59
C GLN A 144 16.70 5.76 -0.25
N PHE A 145 16.05 5.10 -1.21
CA PHE A 145 15.00 5.70 -2.00
C PHE A 145 13.81 4.78 -2.19
N LEU A 146 12.66 5.42 -2.44
CA LEU A 146 11.42 4.79 -2.91
C LEU A 146 10.93 5.60 -4.12
N ARG A 147 10.82 4.97 -5.28
CA ARG A 147 10.41 5.61 -6.54
C ARG A 147 9.09 5.04 -7.02
N ILE A 148 8.15 5.91 -7.31
CA ILE A 148 6.81 5.59 -7.82
C ILE A 148 6.73 6.12 -9.25
N VAL A 149 6.39 5.23 -10.18
CA VAL A 149 6.20 5.56 -11.61
C VAL A 149 4.73 5.46 -11.93
N LEU A 150 4.17 6.55 -12.45
CA LEU A 150 2.78 6.60 -12.89
C LEU A 150 2.67 5.99 -14.28
N ARG A 151 1.53 5.38 -14.54
CA ARG A 151 1.23 4.74 -15.82
C ARG A 151 1.18 5.73 -16.98
N GLU A 152 0.76 6.96 -16.67
CA GLU A 152 0.69 8.09 -17.58
C GLU A 152 1.09 9.37 -16.83
N PRO A 153 1.59 10.41 -17.52
CA PRO A 153 1.79 11.72 -16.91
C PRO A 153 0.47 12.29 -16.36
N LYS A 154 0.42 12.63 -15.07
CA LYS A 154 -0.76 13.18 -14.40
C LYS A 154 -0.42 14.46 -13.66
N ARG A 155 -1.38 15.38 -13.61
CA ARG A 155 -1.24 16.57 -12.77
C ARG A 155 -1.45 16.18 -11.31
N VAL A 156 -0.36 16.09 -10.55
CA VAL A 156 -0.42 15.78 -9.12
C VAL A 156 -0.36 17.09 -8.35
N ALA A 157 -1.40 17.39 -7.57
CA ALA A 157 -1.50 18.58 -6.74
C ALA A 157 -0.65 18.47 -5.47
N ALA A 158 -0.61 17.28 -4.85
CA ALA A 158 0.20 17.04 -3.66
C ALA A 158 0.56 15.56 -3.49
N VAL A 159 1.66 15.31 -2.79
CA VAL A 159 2.07 13.99 -2.30
C VAL A 159 1.98 14.00 -0.78
N GLU A 160 1.27 13.04 -0.21
CA GLU A 160 1.18 12.83 1.24
C GLU A 160 1.94 11.55 1.59
N ILE A 161 2.90 11.66 2.52
CA ILE A 161 3.77 10.56 2.93
C ILE A 161 3.57 10.34 4.42
N THR A 162 3.12 9.15 4.79
CA THR A 162 3.00 8.72 6.19
C THR A 162 4.21 7.85 6.53
N CYS A 163 5.04 8.28 7.47
CA CYS A 163 6.33 7.63 7.76
C CYS A 163 6.70 7.69 9.25
N ARG A 164 7.70 6.88 9.62
CA ARG A 164 8.27 6.80 10.97
C ARG A 164 9.79 6.62 10.91
N HIS A 165 10.49 7.10 11.94
CA HIS A 165 11.95 6.98 12.10
C HIS A 165 12.80 7.72 11.06
N ILE A 166 12.18 8.54 10.21
CA ILE A 166 12.90 9.38 9.24
C ILE A 166 13.40 10.63 9.95
N THR A 167 14.65 11.02 9.68
CA THR A 167 15.23 12.29 10.14
C THR A 167 15.21 13.30 9.01
N LYS A 168 15.65 12.90 7.81
CA LYS A 168 15.71 13.78 6.65
C LYS A 168 15.23 13.07 5.39
N LEU A 169 14.31 13.71 4.68
CA LEU A 169 13.71 13.22 3.45
C LEU A 169 13.63 14.35 2.42
N GLN A 170 13.82 13.99 1.15
CA GLN A 170 13.67 14.87 0.01
C GLN A 170 12.71 14.24 -0.99
N LEU A 171 11.73 15.00 -1.43
CA LEU A 171 10.80 14.60 -2.47
C LEU A 171 11.24 15.20 -3.80
N ARG A 172 11.34 14.35 -4.81
CA ARG A 172 11.65 14.71 -6.19
C ARG A 172 10.53 14.28 -7.12
N ALA A 173 10.29 15.07 -8.16
CA ALA A 173 9.32 14.75 -9.19
C ALA A 173 9.88 15.02 -10.59
N SER A 174 9.33 14.34 -11.59
CA SER A 174 9.68 14.53 -12.99
C SER A 174 8.50 14.25 -13.92
N PRO A 175 8.41 14.97 -15.05
CA PRO A 175 7.43 14.69 -16.11
C PRO A 175 7.75 13.42 -16.92
N SER A 176 8.90 12.77 -16.71
CA SER A 176 9.29 11.57 -17.45
C SER A 176 9.64 10.41 -16.52
N ARG A 177 9.14 9.22 -16.85
CA ARG A 177 9.47 7.98 -16.11
C ARG A 177 10.93 7.58 -16.14
N ASN A 178 11.65 7.85 -17.24
CA ASN A 178 13.03 7.38 -17.47
C ASN A 178 14.05 8.49 -17.29
N VAL A 179 13.95 9.19 -16.16
CA VAL A 179 14.86 10.28 -15.82
C VAL A 179 15.89 9.83 -14.77
N ALA A 180 17.13 10.28 -14.94
CA ALA A 180 18.16 10.16 -13.92
C ALA A 180 17.84 11.04 -12.71
N ILE A 181 18.14 10.58 -11.50
CA ILE A 181 17.87 11.31 -10.26
C ILE A 181 18.43 12.75 -10.25
N SER A 182 19.60 12.96 -10.85
CA SER A 182 20.26 14.27 -10.97
C SER A 182 19.51 15.27 -11.84
N ARG A 183 18.53 14.80 -12.63
CA ARG A 183 17.67 15.60 -13.49
C ARG A 183 16.24 15.70 -12.97
N MET A 184 15.92 15.05 -11.85
CA MET A 184 14.62 15.21 -11.19
C MET A 184 14.60 16.51 -10.38
N ALA A 185 13.50 17.24 -10.45
CA ALA A 185 13.33 18.47 -9.69
C ALA A 185 13.01 18.13 -8.23
N VAL A 186 13.70 18.79 -7.30
CA VAL A 186 13.35 18.73 -5.87
C VAL A 186 12.09 19.59 -5.67
N VAL A 187 11.05 18.97 -5.12
CA VAL A 187 9.72 19.58 -4.91
C VAL A 187 9.40 19.79 -3.44
N GLY A 188 10.14 19.15 -2.55
CA GLY A 188 9.96 19.31 -1.12
C GLY A 188 11.08 18.67 -0.33
N GLU A 189 11.31 19.18 0.86
CA GLU A 189 12.25 18.63 1.83
C GLU A 189 11.56 18.59 3.18
N LEU A 190 11.92 17.59 3.97
CA LEU A 190 11.41 17.38 5.31
C LEU A 190 12.57 17.02 6.22
N GLU A 191 12.68 17.77 7.31
CA GLU A 191 13.53 17.44 8.43
C GLU A 191 12.63 17.26 9.66
N VAL A 192 12.72 16.09 10.29
CA VAL A 192 11.91 15.70 11.45
C VAL A 192 12.78 15.84 12.69
N SER A 193 12.23 16.41 13.75
CA SER A 193 12.94 16.60 15.02
C SER A 193 13.08 15.29 15.79
N ALA A 194 14.10 15.19 16.66
CA ALA A 194 14.32 14.00 17.47
C ALA A 194 13.15 13.70 18.42
N ALA A 195 12.40 14.73 18.84
CA ALA A 195 11.22 14.60 19.70
C ALA A 195 10.05 13.90 18.98
N ASP A 196 10.03 13.95 17.65
CA ASP A 196 8.98 13.38 16.80
C ASP A 196 9.45 12.09 16.09
N SER A 197 10.71 11.70 16.26
CA SER A 197 11.34 10.53 15.63
C SER A 197 10.56 9.21 15.74
N GLY A 198 9.86 9.02 16.86
CA GLY A 198 9.07 7.83 17.15
C GLY A 198 7.60 7.93 16.77
N LYS A 199 7.11 9.08 16.31
CA LYS A 199 5.71 9.30 15.94
C LYS A 199 5.45 8.86 14.51
N LEU A 200 4.21 8.43 14.28
CA LEU A 200 3.71 8.12 12.95
C LEU A 200 3.02 9.38 12.42
N ASP A 201 3.73 10.13 11.59
CA ASP A 201 3.25 11.41 11.09
C ASP A 201 3.04 11.37 9.57
N THR A 202 2.11 12.21 9.10
CA THR A 202 1.81 12.36 7.67
C THR A 202 2.25 13.74 7.20
N HIS A 203 3.16 13.76 6.24
CA HIS A 203 3.73 14.98 5.68
C HIS A 203 3.20 15.20 4.27
N ARG A 204 2.71 16.41 4.01
CA ARG A 204 2.12 16.79 2.72
C ARG A 204 3.04 17.75 1.98
N PHE A 205 3.39 17.40 0.76
CA PHE A 205 4.17 18.21 -0.17
C PHE A 205 3.27 18.68 -1.31
N ALA A 206 3.09 20.00 -1.44
CA ALA A 206 2.36 20.57 -2.57
C ALA A 206 3.27 20.61 -3.81
N LEU A 207 2.77 20.11 -4.93
CA LEU A 207 3.48 20.06 -6.22
C LEU A 207 3.08 21.21 -7.14
N THR A 208 1.89 21.79 -6.96
CA THR A 208 1.50 23.02 -7.65
C THR A 208 2.37 24.17 -7.15
N ARG A 209 3.27 24.64 -8.01
CA ARG A 209 4.18 25.76 -7.70
C ARG A 209 3.32 26.99 -7.43
N ARG A 210 3.21 27.41 -6.16
CA ARG A 210 2.70 28.75 -5.85
C ARG A 210 3.75 29.72 -6.41
N PRO A 211 3.39 30.68 -7.28
CA PRO A 211 4.34 31.70 -7.69
C PRO A 211 4.83 32.38 -6.42
N SER A 212 6.13 32.29 -6.17
CA SER A 212 6.77 33.00 -5.08
C SER A 212 6.57 34.49 -5.34
N ASN A 213 5.68 35.13 -4.58
CA ASN A 213 5.57 36.58 -4.51
C ASN A 213 6.91 37.12 -4.02
N ASN A 214 7.81 37.47 -4.94
CA ASN A 214 8.97 38.35 -4.69
C ASN A 214 9.74 38.71 -5.97
N GLU A 215 9.07 38.99 -7.09
CA GLU A 215 9.66 39.85 -8.12
C GLU A 215 8.56 40.75 -8.72
N GLU A 216 8.51 42.00 -8.26
CA GLU A 216 7.91 43.10 -9.03
C GLU A 216 8.73 43.25 -10.31
N GLY A 217 8.26 42.69 -11.42
CA GLY A 217 9.06 42.65 -12.63
C GLY A 217 8.32 42.16 -13.85
N LYS A 218 7.42 43.02 -14.36
CA LYS A 218 7.11 43.19 -15.79
C LYS A 218 6.60 41.95 -16.54
N GLY A 219 5.31 42.02 -16.91
CA GLY A 219 4.54 40.94 -17.51
C GLY A 219 5.21 40.24 -18.69
N ASP A 220 5.19 38.92 -18.60
CA ASP A 220 5.04 38.03 -19.74
C ASP A 220 3.98 37.01 -19.30
N ASP A 221 2.94 36.84 -20.10
CA ASP A 221 1.85 35.87 -19.88
C ASP A 221 2.39 34.46 -20.12
N THR A 222 3.35 34.02 -19.32
CA THR A 222 3.79 32.63 -19.31
C THR A 222 2.78 31.85 -18.49
N GLU A 223 1.74 31.42 -19.19
CA GLU A 223 0.79 30.38 -18.78
C GLU A 223 1.54 29.36 -17.92
N THR A 224 1.26 29.36 -16.62
CA THR A 224 1.93 28.49 -15.64
C THR A 224 1.43 27.09 -15.91
N THR A 225 2.01 26.44 -16.92
CA THR A 225 1.67 25.10 -17.34
C THR A 225 2.01 24.20 -16.18
N GLU A 226 0.97 23.84 -15.42
CA GLU A 226 1.07 22.81 -14.39
C GLU A 226 1.67 21.56 -15.04
N THR A 227 2.92 21.28 -14.71
CA THR A 227 3.66 20.21 -15.35
C THR A 227 3.13 18.88 -14.85
N ALA A 228 2.65 18.06 -15.78
CA ALA A 228 2.27 16.69 -15.48
C ALA A 228 3.50 15.93 -14.95
N VAL A 229 3.30 15.09 -13.95
CA VAL A 229 4.32 14.27 -13.30
C VAL A 229 4.09 12.83 -13.73
N GLU A 230 5.17 12.12 -14.07
CA GLU A 230 5.16 10.69 -14.43
C GLU A 230 6.05 9.87 -13.47
N ALA A 231 7.03 10.49 -12.80
CA ALA A 231 7.84 9.84 -11.78
C ALA A 231 7.97 10.70 -10.53
N ILE A 232 7.83 10.06 -9.37
CA ILE A 232 8.02 10.63 -8.05
C ILE A 232 9.06 9.78 -7.32
N GLN A 233 10.05 10.43 -6.73
CA GLN A 233 11.08 9.75 -5.95
C GLN A 233 11.20 10.37 -4.57
N ILE A 234 11.15 9.52 -3.56
CA ILE A 234 11.31 9.85 -2.16
C ILE A 234 12.71 9.40 -1.77
N ASP A 235 13.60 10.36 -1.59
CA ASP A 235 14.97 10.13 -1.12
C ASP A 235 15.00 10.28 0.40
N ILE A 236 15.48 9.26 1.09
CA ILE A 236 15.62 9.23 2.54
C ILE A 236 17.12 9.33 2.83
N GLU A 237 17.54 10.51 3.26
CA GLU A 237 18.95 10.82 3.50
C GLU A 237 19.45 10.27 4.84
N SER A 238 18.58 10.22 5.85
CA SER A 238 18.91 9.69 7.18
C SER A 238 17.68 9.33 8.00
N GLY A 239 17.88 8.46 9.01
CA GLY A 239 16.87 8.03 9.97
C GLY A 239 17.37 8.03 11.42
N TYR A 240 16.44 7.94 12.36
CA TYR A 240 16.70 7.88 13.81
C TYR A 240 16.89 6.46 14.34
N SER A 241 16.66 5.45 13.52
CA SER A 241 16.79 4.03 13.86
C SER A 241 17.61 3.32 12.78
N ASP A 242 17.88 2.04 13.00
CA ASP A 242 18.57 1.16 12.05
C ASP A 242 17.72 0.85 10.82
N PHE A 243 16.50 1.39 10.73
CA PHE A 243 15.61 1.32 9.59
C PHE A 243 14.63 2.50 9.60
N VAL A 244 13.96 2.71 8.48
CA VAL A 244 12.80 3.61 8.37
C VAL A 244 11.59 2.85 7.87
N CYS A 245 10.41 3.36 8.20
CA CYS A 245 9.16 2.83 7.70
C CYS A 245 8.40 3.90 6.91
N VAL A 246 7.97 3.56 5.71
CA VAL A 246 6.96 4.33 4.96
C VAL A 246 5.71 3.47 4.92
N TYR A 247 4.63 3.98 5.50
CA TYR A 247 3.36 3.25 5.59
C TYR A 247 2.53 3.48 4.34
N PHE A 248 2.29 4.76 4.02
CA PHE A 248 1.43 5.12 2.89
C PHE A 248 2.01 6.30 2.13
N VAL A 249 1.91 6.25 0.80
CA VAL A 249 2.16 7.37 -0.10
C VAL A 249 0.89 7.62 -0.90
N ARG A 250 0.26 8.78 -0.69
CA ARG A 250 -0.98 9.16 -1.37
C ARG A 250 -0.72 10.29 -2.34
N LEU A 251 -1.22 10.10 -3.56
CA LEU A 251 -1.14 11.08 -4.63
C LEU A 251 -2.48 11.79 -4.76
N ARG A 252 -2.46 13.12 -4.61
CA ARG A 252 -3.65 13.94 -4.82
C ARG A 252 -3.61 14.47 -6.23
N ILE A 253 -4.43 13.91 -7.11
CA ILE A 253 -4.54 14.36 -8.50
C ILE A 253 -5.29 15.70 -8.53
N ALA A 254 -4.75 16.67 -9.27
CA ALA A 254 -5.45 17.91 -9.55
C ALA A 254 -6.69 17.60 -10.38
N SER A 255 -7.85 18.10 -9.94
CA SER A 255 -9.07 18.06 -10.74
C SER A 255 -8.79 18.77 -12.07
N SER A 256 -8.81 18.05 -13.19
CA SER A 256 -8.99 18.69 -14.48
C SER A 256 -10.35 19.38 -14.42
N GLY A 257 -10.39 20.69 -14.22
CA GLY A 257 -11.58 21.45 -14.58
C GLY A 257 -11.88 21.13 -16.03
N ASP A 258 -13.13 20.76 -16.33
CA ASP A 258 -13.60 20.48 -17.68
C ASP A 258 -13.09 21.55 -18.63
N ILE A 259 -12.09 21.20 -19.45
CA ILE A 259 -11.78 21.98 -20.65
C ILE A 259 -12.86 21.55 -21.65
N THR A 260 -14.06 22.11 -21.47
CA THR A 260 -15.03 22.16 -22.55
C THR A 260 -14.44 23.04 -23.66
N THR A 261 -14.02 22.34 -24.71
CA THR A 261 -13.82 22.74 -26.12
C THR A 261 -14.15 24.18 -26.49
#